data_AF-A0A937B9L2-F1
#
_entry.id   AF-A0A937B9L2-F1
#
_cell.length_a   1.000
_cell.length_b   1.000
_cell.length_c   1.000
_cell.angle_alpha   90.00
_cell.angle_beta   90.00
_cell.angle_gamma   90.00
#
_symmetry.space_group_name_H-M   'P 1'
#
loop_
_entity.id
_entity.type
_entity.pdbx_description
1 polymer ?
#
loop_
_entity_poly.entity_id
_entity_poly.type
_entity_poly.pdbx_seq_one_letter_code
_entity_poly.pdbx_strand_id
1 'polypeptide(L)'
;MTGTRDGAIARAEKYFDDGGFLEELQRRVGIPTTSQEADSMPALQEYVSGEMTQSLEKRHLAKFPNDQLDLNGGFTFEGILVAAQAWLAAKSTKPGDLMEALRKIKIDQHVMIGGPIQFDAKGQNVNIKASAVENLKRKPTVVMPLESAAAPLVFPMPGWNDKRRT
;
A
#
# COMPACT_ATOMS: atom_id res chain seq x y z
N MET A 1 -11.64 21.38 15.23
CA MET A 1 -10.18 21.16 15.32
C MET A 1 -9.80 19.79 14.74
N THR A 2 -9.87 19.63 13.42
CA THR A 2 -9.68 18.32 12.77
C THR A 2 -8.21 17.91 12.57
N GLY A 3 -7.28 18.87 12.62
CA GLY A 3 -5.85 18.65 12.38
C GLY A 3 -4.94 18.53 13.62
N THR A 4 -5.48 18.46 14.84
CA THR A 4 -4.66 18.38 16.07
C THR A 4 -4.40 16.93 16.49
N ARG A 5 -3.34 16.72 17.31
CA ARG A 5 -3.02 15.42 17.92
C ARG A 5 -4.23 14.83 18.65
N ASP A 6 -4.86 15.62 19.52
CA ASP A 6 -5.99 15.14 20.33
C ASP A 6 -7.20 14.82 19.45
N GLY A 7 -7.41 15.60 18.38
CA GLY A 7 -8.41 15.29 17.37
C GLY A 7 -8.14 13.98 16.61
N ALA A 8 -6.86 13.62 16.39
CA ALA A 8 -6.49 12.34 15.79
C ALA A 8 -6.72 11.17 16.75
N ILE A 9 -6.38 11.34 18.04
CA ILE A 9 -6.61 10.35 19.09
C ILE A 9 -8.11 10.07 19.25
N ALA A 10 -8.93 11.11 19.39
CA ALA A 10 -10.37 10.96 19.56
C ALA A 10 -11.05 10.23 18.39
N ARG A 11 -10.55 10.41 17.16
CA ARG A 11 -11.07 9.67 15.99
C ARG A 11 -10.65 8.20 16.01
N ALA A 12 -9.43 7.91 16.47
CA ALA A 12 -8.95 6.54 16.60
C ALA A 12 -9.77 5.81 17.67
N GLU A 13 -9.94 6.41 18.85
CA GLU A 13 -10.76 5.87 19.95
C GLU A 13 -12.18 5.57 19.49
N LYS A 14 -12.84 6.56 18.86
CA LYS A 14 -14.18 6.35 18.29
C LYS A 14 -14.24 5.21 17.27
N TYR A 15 -13.23 5.08 16.42
CA TYR A 15 -13.16 4.01 15.42
C TYR A 15 -13.02 2.61 16.05
N PHE A 16 -12.35 2.50 17.20
CA PHE A 16 -12.32 1.28 18.00
C PHE A 16 -13.67 1.02 18.68
N ASP A 17 -14.21 2.04 19.36
CA ASP A 17 -15.41 1.91 20.20
C ASP A 17 -16.68 1.60 19.39
N ASP A 18 -16.82 2.20 18.20
CA ASP A 18 -17.97 1.97 17.32
C ASP A 18 -17.90 0.62 16.57
N GLY A 19 -16.85 -0.18 16.77
CA GLY A 19 -16.68 -1.48 16.13
C GLY A 19 -16.11 -1.44 14.71
N GLY A 20 -15.89 -0.26 14.12
CA GLY A 20 -15.32 -0.10 12.78
C GLY A 20 -13.96 -0.79 12.64
N PHE A 21 -13.12 -0.73 13.68
CA PHE A 21 -11.86 -1.47 13.72
C PHE A 21 -12.07 -2.99 13.60
N LEU A 22 -13.04 -3.55 14.32
CA LEU A 22 -13.33 -4.98 14.34
C LEU A 22 -13.88 -5.47 13.00
N GLU A 23 -14.78 -4.72 12.38
CA GLU A 23 -15.31 -5.02 11.04
C GLU A 23 -14.20 -5.01 9.98
N GLU A 24 -13.36 -3.98 10.00
CA GLU A 24 -12.24 -3.85 9.05
C GLU A 24 -11.19 -4.94 9.29
N LEU A 25 -10.91 -5.28 10.55
CA LEU A 25 -10.01 -6.38 10.91
C LEU A 25 -10.57 -7.72 10.43
N GLN A 26 -11.83 -8.04 10.71
CA GLN A 26 -12.49 -9.30 10.30
C GLN A 26 -12.43 -9.50 8.78
N ARG A 27 -12.73 -8.45 8.01
CA ARG A 27 -12.67 -8.48 6.54
C ARG A 27 -11.24 -8.78 6.05
N ARG A 28 -10.24 -8.12 6.63
CA ARG A 28 -8.83 -8.27 6.25
C ARG A 28 -8.27 -9.65 6.63
N VAL A 29 -8.54 -10.14 7.84
CA VAL A 29 -8.05 -11.47 8.28
C VAL A 29 -8.77 -12.62 7.58
N GLY A 30 -9.95 -12.38 7.02
CA GLY A 30 -10.71 -13.37 6.24
C GLY A 30 -10.04 -13.75 4.92
N ILE A 31 -9.09 -12.96 4.42
CA ILE A 31 -8.34 -13.26 3.19
C ILE A 31 -7.12 -14.11 3.55
N PRO A 32 -7.02 -15.38 3.10
CA PRO A 32 -5.99 -16.34 3.51
C PRO A 32 -4.64 -16.05 2.84
N THR A 33 -4.01 -14.96 3.26
CA THR A 33 -2.80 -14.38 2.65
C THR A 33 -1.52 -14.88 3.29
N THR A 34 -1.28 -16.18 3.23
CA THR A 34 -0.01 -16.74 3.73
C THR A 34 1.08 -16.59 2.68
N SER A 35 1.95 -15.59 2.83
CA SER A 35 3.05 -15.31 1.88
C SER A 35 4.13 -16.40 1.79
N GLN A 36 4.06 -17.43 2.64
CA GLN A 36 4.96 -18.58 2.61
C GLN A 36 4.48 -19.71 1.71
N GLU A 37 3.21 -19.70 1.30
CA GLU A 37 2.63 -20.73 0.44
C GLU A 37 2.58 -20.23 -1.01
N ALA A 38 3.18 -20.99 -1.93
CA ALA A 38 3.26 -20.60 -3.34
C ALA A 38 1.87 -20.37 -3.97
N ASP A 39 0.86 -21.12 -3.51
CA ASP A 39 -0.50 -21.07 -4.00
C ASP A 39 -1.32 -19.89 -3.43
N SER A 40 -0.79 -19.17 -2.44
CA SER A 40 -1.48 -18.02 -1.83
C SER A 40 -1.34 -16.73 -2.62
N MET A 41 -0.61 -16.71 -3.74
CA MET A 41 -0.41 -15.51 -4.56
C MET A 41 -1.71 -14.80 -4.97
N PRO A 42 -2.79 -15.50 -5.39
CA PRO A 42 -4.07 -14.84 -5.70
C PRO A 42 -4.69 -14.15 -4.47
N ALA A 43 -4.66 -14.80 -3.31
CA ALA A 43 -5.18 -14.23 -2.06
C ALA A 43 -4.31 -13.04 -1.58
N LEU A 44 -2.98 -13.17 -1.68
CA LEU A 44 -2.04 -12.09 -1.37
C LEU A 44 -2.31 -10.87 -2.23
N GLN A 45 -2.54 -11.08 -3.53
CA GLN A 45 -2.92 -10.05 -4.46
C GLN A 45 -4.26 -9.40 -4.11
N GLU A 46 -5.28 -10.20 -3.78
CA GLU A 46 -6.58 -9.69 -3.35
C GLU A 46 -6.44 -8.78 -2.13
N TYR A 47 -5.64 -9.17 -1.15
CA TYR A 47 -5.42 -8.33 0.02
C TYR A 47 -4.59 -7.07 -0.31
N VAL A 48 -3.49 -7.16 -1.05
CA VAL A 48 -2.67 -5.99 -1.34
C VAL A 48 -3.44 -4.99 -2.22
N SER A 49 -3.91 -5.44 -3.38
CA SER A 49 -4.57 -4.56 -4.35
C SER A 49 -6.04 -4.30 -4.03
N GLY A 50 -6.78 -5.28 -3.51
CA GLY A 50 -8.21 -5.18 -3.20
C GLY A 50 -8.50 -4.59 -1.83
N GLU A 51 -7.66 -4.82 -0.82
CA GLU A 51 -7.88 -4.33 0.54
C GLU A 51 -7.01 -3.13 0.90
N MET A 52 -5.69 -3.28 0.89
CA MET A 52 -4.74 -2.28 1.40
C MET A 52 -4.73 -1.02 0.54
N THR A 53 -4.44 -1.19 -0.75
CA THR A 53 -4.34 -0.07 -1.70
C THR A 53 -5.66 0.69 -1.79
N GLN A 54 -6.79 -0.01 -1.96
CA GLN A 54 -8.11 0.63 -2.02
C GLN A 54 -8.47 1.38 -0.73
N SER A 55 -8.12 0.83 0.45
CA SER A 55 -8.40 1.50 1.72
C SER A 55 -7.61 2.80 1.87
N LEU A 56 -6.35 2.81 1.43
CA LEU A 56 -5.53 4.01 1.43
C LEU A 56 -6.03 5.02 0.41
N GLU A 57 -6.32 4.60 -0.83
CA GLU A 57 -6.88 5.47 -1.87
C GLU A 57 -8.19 6.13 -1.41
N LYS A 58 -9.11 5.36 -0.81
CA LYS A 58 -10.37 5.88 -0.27
C LYS A 58 -10.14 6.96 0.77
N ARG A 59 -9.21 6.74 1.71
CA ARG A 59 -8.86 7.72 2.76
C ARG A 59 -8.14 8.93 2.18
N HIS A 60 -7.30 8.75 1.17
CA HIS A 60 -6.62 9.82 0.46
C HIS A 60 -7.64 10.71 -0.26
N LEU A 61 -8.51 10.14 -1.10
CA LEU A 61 -9.56 10.86 -1.84
C LEU A 61 -10.52 11.62 -0.93
N ALA A 62 -10.89 11.04 0.22
CA ALA A 62 -11.77 11.71 1.18
C ALA A 62 -11.16 13.00 1.74
N LYS A 63 -9.83 13.10 1.79
CA LYS A 63 -9.09 14.25 2.34
C LYS A 63 -8.53 15.16 1.25
N PHE A 64 -8.18 14.60 0.10
CA PHE A 64 -7.54 15.24 -1.05
C PHE A 64 -8.30 14.84 -2.32
N PRO A 65 -9.54 15.32 -2.52
CA PRO A 65 -10.42 14.82 -3.58
C PRO A 65 -9.96 15.11 -5.01
N ASN A 66 -9.01 16.03 -5.17
CA ASN A 66 -8.46 16.43 -6.47
C ASN A 66 -7.07 15.83 -6.72
N ASP A 67 -6.50 15.12 -5.74
CA ASP A 67 -5.14 14.57 -5.83
C ASP A 67 -5.24 13.06 -5.97
N GLN A 68 -4.53 12.51 -6.96
CA GLN A 68 -4.37 11.07 -7.10
C GLN A 68 -3.27 10.61 -6.15
N LEU A 69 -3.50 9.50 -5.45
CA LEU A 69 -2.43 8.82 -4.74
C LEU A 69 -1.45 8.24 -5.77
N ASP A 70 -0.29 8.88 -5.89
CA ASP A 70 0.76 8.45 -6.81
C ASP A 70 1.83 7.62 -6.09
N LEU A 71 2.86 7.22 -6.86
CA LEU A 71 4.01 6.49 -6.34
C LEU A 71 4.74 7.24 -5.22
N ASN A 72 4.78 8.58 -5.26
CA ASN A 72 5.43 9.37 -4.22
C ASN A 72 4.66 9.27 -2.90
N GLY A 73 3.32 9.37 -2.96
CA GLY A 73 2.45 9.17 -1.81
C GLY A 73 2.53 7.74 -1.25
N GLY A 74 2.51 6.73 -2.13
CA GLY A 74 2.58 5.33 -1.75
C GLY A 74 3.89 4.94 -1.05
N PHE A 75 5.06 5.27 -1.65
CA PHE A 75 6.34 4.98 -1.01
C PHE A 75 6.57 5.78 0.29
N THR A 76 6.06 7.01 0.37
CA THR A 76 6.14 7.79 1.62
C THR A 76 5.33 7.12 2.73
N PHE A 77 4.13 6.65 2.43
CA PHE A 77 3.31 5.91 3.38
C PHE A 77 4.04 4.64 3.86
N GLU A 78 4.63 3.88 2.94
CA GLU A 78 5.40 2.69 3.30
C GLU A 78 6.65 2.99 4.13
N GLY A 79 7.33 4.11 3.86
CA GLY A 79 8.46 4.55 4.70
C GLY A 79 8.05 4.75 6.17
N ILE A 80 6.86 5.32 6.41
CA ILE A 80 6.31 5.47 7.76
C ILE A 80 5.90 4.12 8.34
N LEU A 81 5.25 3.26 7.54
CA LEU A 81 4.86 1.90 7.94
C LEU A 81 6.09 1.07 8.39
N VAL A 82 7.18 1.14 7.62
CA VAL A 82 8.46 0.47 7.92
C VAL A 82 9.04 0.98 9.25
N ALA A 83 9.08 2.29 9.46
CA ALA A 83 9.56 2.87 10.71
C ALA A 83 8.69 2.45 11.92
N ALA A 84 7.36 2.44 11.75
CA ALA A 84 6.43 2.00 12.78
C ALA A 84 6.61 0.51 13.11
N GLN A 85 6.77 -0.33 12.10
CA GLN A 85 6.98 -1.77 12.29
C GLN A 85 8.30 -2.06 13.01
N ALA A 86 9.38 -1.36 12.63
CA ALA A 86 10.67 -1.46 13.32
C ALA A 86 10.55 -1.07 14.79
N TRP A 87 9.84 0.03 15.09
CA TRP A 87 9.58 0.44 16.47
C TRP A 87 8.74 -0.58 17.24
N LEU A 88 7.67 -1.12 16.64
CA LEU A 88 6.81 -2.14 17.26
C LEU A 88 7.61 -3.42 17.60
N ALA A 89 8.52 -3.84 16.72
CA ALA A 89 9.37 -5.00 16.93
C ALA A 89 10.47 -4.74 17.99
N ALA A 90 11.13 -3.58 17.93
CA ALA A 90 12.23 -3.23 18.83
C ALA A 90 11.74 -2.80 20.23
N LYS A 91 10.52 -2.24 20.32
CA LYS A 91 9.99 -1.53 21.50
C LYS A 91 10.97 -0.47 22.03
N SER A 92 11.71 0.16 21.12
CA SER A 92 12.81 1.06 21.41
C SER A 92 12.91 2.13 20.34
N THR A 93 13.46 3.29 20.71
CA THR A 93 13.80 4.38 19.80
C THR A 93 15.30 4.51 19.60
N LYS A 94 16.12 3.61 20.17
CA LYS A 94 17.57 3.64 20.01
C LYS A 94 17.96 3.21 18.58
N PRO A 95 18.93 3.90 17.94
CA PRO A 95 19.30 3.59 16.57
C PRO A 95 19.74 2.14 16.34
N GLY A 96 20.52 1.56 17.25
CA GLY A 96 20.97 0.16 17.15
C GLY A 96 19.82 -0.83 17.13
N ASP A 97 18.92 -0.73 18.11
CA ASP A 97 17.75 -1.60 18.24
C ASP A 97 16.83 -1.50 17.02
N LEU A 98 16.60 -0.29 16.52
CA LEU A 98 15.79 -0.05 15.31
C LEU A 98 16.45 -0.67 14.07
N MET A 99 17.77 -0.52 13.91
CA MET A 99 18.50 -1.11 12.77
C MET A 99 18.51 -2.63 12.83
N GLU A 100 18.63 -3.24 14.02
CA GLU A 100 18.49 -4.68 14.19
C GLU A 100 17.10 -5.18 13.84
N ALA A 101 16.06 -4.45 14.25
CA ALA A 101 14.69 -4.76 13.87
C ALA A 101 14.51 -4.65 12.35
N LEU A 102 14.94 -3.55 11.72
CA LEU A 102 14.86 -3.30 10.28
C LEU A 102 15.45 -4.44 9.45
N ARG A 103 16.61 -4.99 9.86
CA ARG A 103 17.25 -6.13 9.17
C ARG A 103 16.44 -7.42 9.21
N LYS A 104 15.48 -7.54 10.13
CA LYS A 104 14.67 -8.75 10.35
C LYS A 104 13.22 -8.58 9.90
N ILE A 105 12.80 -7.38 9.46
CA ILE A 105 11.40 -7.16 9.13
C ILE A 105 11.03 -7.91 7.86
N LYS A 106 9.78 -8.35 7.85
CA LYS A 106 9.06 -8.79 6.68
C LYS A 106 7.66 -8.20 6.78
N ILE A 107 7.32 -7.28 5.88
CA ILE A 107 5.98 -6.69 5.82
C ILE A 107 5.31 -7.21 4.57
N ASP A 108 4.52 -8.26 4.73
CA ASP A 108 3.76 -8.87 3.64
C ASP A 108 2.63 -7.94 3.14
N GLN A 109 2.13 -7.09 4.04
CA GLN A 109 0.94 -6.27 3.81
C GLN A 109 1.27 -4.80 3.68
N HIS A 110 1.35 -4.35 2.44
CA HIS A 110 1.76 -3.00 2.08
C HIS A 110 1.00 -2.50 0.82
N VAL A 111 1.39 -1.34 0.28
CA VAL A 111 0.57 -0.56 -0.67
C VAL A 111 1.12 -0.66 -2.10
N MET A 112 2.43 -0.62 -2.24
CA MET A 112 3.13 -0.60 -3.52
C MET A 112 3.20 -2.00 -4.13
N ILE A 113 3.26 -2.05 -5.47
CA ILE A 113 3.35 -3.32 -6.19
C ILE A 113 4.69 -3.98 -5.90
N GLY A 114 4.66 -5.23 -5.43
CA GLY A 114 5.85 -5.97 -5.07
C GLY A 114 5.53 -7.22 -4.25
N GLY A 115 6.56 -7.98 -3.94
CA GLY A 115 6.50 -8.93 -2.83
C GLY A 115 6.75 -8.23 -1.49
N PRO A 116 6.80 -8.98 -0.38
CA PRO A 116 6.93 -8.43 0.98
C PRO A 116 8.06 -7.41 1.12
N ILE A 117 7.88 -6.33 1.88
CA ILE A 117 8.98 -5.40 2.18
C ILE A 117 9.97 -6.13 3.11
N GLN A 118 11.17 -6.37 2.60
CA GLN A 118 12.29 -6.97 3.33
C GLN A 118 13.60 -6.40 2.82
N PHE A 119 14.61 -6.31 3.67
CA PHE A 119 15.88 -5.68 3.32
C PHE A 119 17.01 -6.70 3.26
N ASP A 120 17.80 -6.65 2.20
CA ASP A 120 19.04 -7.43 2.11
C ASP A 120 20.12 -6.86 3.05
N ALA A 121 21.30 -7.50 3.06
CA ALA A 121 22.43 -7.05 3.89
C ALA A 121 22.92 -5.63 3.57
N LYS A 122 22.61 -5.10 2.38
CA LYS A 122 22.93 -3.73 1.93
C LYS A 122 21.80 -2.73 2.25
N GLY A 123 20.68 -3.20 2.81
CA GLY A 123 19.52 -2.37 3.12
C GLY A 123 18.58 -2.14 1.93
N GLN A 124 18.67 -2.94 0.86
CA GLN A 124 17.83 -2.80 -0.33
C GLN A 124 16.55 -3.62 -0.21
N ASN A 125 15.41 -3.05 -0.60
CA ASN A 125 14.18 -3.80 -0.77
C ASN A 125 14.23 -4.61 -2.07
N VAL A 126 14.50 -5.91 -1.96
CA VAL A 126 14.72 -6.81 -3.10
C VAL A 126 13.44 -7.27 -3.79
N ASN A 127 12.27 -6.98 -3.21
CA ASN A 127 10.98 -7.46 -3.70
C ASN A 127 10.16 -6.39 -4.43
N ILE A 128 10.69 -5.16 -4.54
CA ILE A 128 10.03 -4.09 -5.28
C ILE A 128 9.89 -4.48 -6.76
N LYS A 129 8.70 -4.26 -7.33
CA LYS A 129 8.46 -4.49 -8.77
C LYS A 129 8.30 -3.17 -9.50
N ALA A 130 8.75 -3.14 -10.76
CA ALA A 130 8.43 -2.05 -11.66
C ALA A 130 6.98 -2.19 -12.16
N SER A 131 6.30 -1.06 -12.35
CA SER A 131 5.00 -0.99 -13.01
C SER A 131 5.09 -0.13 -14.25
N ALA A 132 4.34 -0.51 -15.29
CA ALA A 132 4.18 0.32 -16.49
C ALA A 132 2.85 1.07 -16.41
N VAL A 133 2.87 2.33 -16.82
CA VAL A 133 1.71 3.23 -16.74
C VAL A 133 1.39 3.79 -18.12
N GLU A 134 0.12 3.74 -18.51
CA GLU A 134 -0.42 4.42 -19.67
C GLU A 134 -1.40 5.52 -19.26
N ASN A 135 -1.40 6.62 -20.00
CA ASN A 135 -2.38 7.69 -19.82
C ASN A 135 -3.67 7.32 -20.57
N LEU A 136 -4.61 6.68 -19.86
CA LEU A 136 -5.91 6.26 -20.38
C LEU A 136 -7.01 7.17 -19.80
N LYS A 137 -7.92 7.68 -20.63
CA LYS A 137 -8.98 8.62 -20.22
C LYS A 137 -8.46 9.80 -19.38
N ARG A 138 -7.29 10.33 -19.79
CA ARG A 138 -6.54 11.40 -19.10
C ARG A 138 -6.12 11.08 -17.66
N LYS A 139 -6.00 9.80 -17.31
CA LYS A 139 -5.53 9.34 -15.98
C LYS A 139 -4.31 8.42 -16.13
N PRO A 140 -3.25 8.63 -15.35
CA PRO A 140 -2.19 7.65 -15.20
C PRO A 140 -2.77 6.33 -14.68
N THR A 141 -2.69 5.29 -15.50
CA THR A 141 -3.28 3.97 -15.22
C THR A 141 -2.21 2.90 -15.29
N VAL A 142 -2.05 2.11 -14.23
CA VAL A 142 -1.14 0.96 -14.22
C VAL A 142 -1.68 -0.12 -15.16
N VAL A 143 -0.89 -0.51 -16.15
CA VAL A 143 -1.25 -1.52 -17.17
C VAL A 143 -0.40 -2.78 -17.07
N MET A 144 0.73 -2.73 -16.36
CA MET A 144 1.61 -3.86 -16.09
C MET A 144 2.24 -3.72 -14.69
N PRO A 145 2.60 -4.84 -14.02
CA PRO A 145 2.46 -6.22 -14.48
C PRO A 145 0.99 -6.67 -14.49
N LEU A 146 0.66 -7.69 -15.30
CA LEU A 146 -0.75 -8.09 -15.57
C LEU A 146 -1.52 -8.38 -14.30
N GLU A 147 -0.87 -9.02 -13.32
CA GLU A 147 -1.49 -9.32 -12.05
C GLU A 147 -2.01 -8.03 -11.36
N SER A 148 -1.26 -6.92 -11.42
CA SER A 148 -1.58 -5.67 -10.72
C SER A 148 -2.15 -4.59 -11.64
N ALA A 149 -2.56 -4.95 -12.87
CA ALA A 149 -3.03 -4.00 -13.86
C ALA A 149 -4.44 -3.48 -13.52
N ALA A 150 -4.61 -2.16 -13.49
CA ALA A 150 -5.91 -1.51 -13.33
C ALA A 150 -6.69 -1.43 -14.66
N ALA A 151 -6.00 -1.59 -15.79
CA ALA A 151 -6.59 -1.73 -17.11
C ALA A 151 -5.67 -2.55 -18.04
N PRO A 152 -6.20 -3.18 -19.10
CA PRO A 152 -5.37 -3.81 -20.13
C PRO A 152 -4.44 -2.80 -20.82
N LEU A 153 -3.25 -3.24 -21.20
CA LEU A 153 -2.33 -2.49 -22.07
C LEU A 153 -3.01 -2.15 -23.41
N VAL A 154 -2.92 -0.90 -23.86
CA VAL A 154 -3.49 -0.47 -25.14
C VAL A 154 -2.38 -0.25 -26.17
N PHE A 155 -2.24 -1.20 -27.10
CA PHE A 155 -1.27 -1.11 -28.19
C PHE A 155 -1.93 -1.11 -29.59
N PRO A 156 -1.50 -0.26 -30.55
CA PRO A 156 -0.54 0.83 -30.36
C PRO A 156 -1.13 1.93 -29.46
N MET A 157 -0.25 2.61 -28.72
CA MET A 157 -0.62 3.69 -27.81
C MET A 157 -1.48 4.73 -28.54
N PRO A 158 -2.68 5.09 -28.04
CA PRO A 158 -3.55 6.04 -28.71
C PRO A 158 -2.88 7.41 -28.90
N GLY A 159 -3.06 7.99 -30.08
CA GLY A 159 -2.59 9.34 -30.39
C GLY A 159 -3.22 10.40 -29.48
N TRP A 160 -2.62 11.60 -29.42
CA TRP A 160 -3.07 12.67 -28.51
C TRP A 160 -4.56 13.02 -28.63
N ASN A 161 -5.09 13.03 -29.87
CA ASN A 161 -6.50 13.36 -30.16
C ASN A 161 -7.41 12.13 -30.32
N ASP A 162 -6.92 10.94 -29.96
CA ASP A 162 -7.68 9.70 -30.12
C ASP A 162 -8.76 9.58 -29.03
N LYS A 163 -9.98 9.19 -29.42
CA LYS A 163 -11.11 9.00 -28.49
C LYS A 163 -10.87 7.91 -27.44
N ARG A 164 -9.90 7.02 -27.67
CA ARG A 164 -9.48 6.01 -26.68
C ARG A 164 -8.68 6.64 -25.52
N ARG A 165 -8.11 7.84 -25.72
CA ARG A 165 -7.33 8.61 -24.73
C ARG A 165 -8.16 9.62 -23.92
N THR A 166 -9.24 10.14 -24.51
CA THR A 166 -10.13 11.16 -23.93
C THR A 166 -11.35 10.54 -23.28
#